data_AF-A0A8S9WM90-F1
#
_entry.id   AF-A0A8S9WM90-F1
#
_cell.length_a   1.000
_cell.length_b   1.000
_cell.length_c   1.000
_cell.angle_alpha   90.00
_cell.angle_beta   90.00
_cell.angle_gamma   90.00
#
_symmetry.space_group_name_H-M   'P 1'
#
loop_
_entity.id
_entity.type
_entity.pdbx_description
1 polymer ?
#
loop_
_entity_poly.entity_id
_entity_poly.type
_entity_poly.pdbx_seq_one_letter_code
_entity_poly.pdbx_strand_id
1 'polypeptide(L)' 'MSVGHKHNSRLSFALFAGDKSFSIDPRAYVYTADKEMRNMFRSTKYHNTVVVDGEEQNRFEEDELFAMNLDAAVKVNG' A
#
# COMPACT_ATOMS: atom_id res chain seq x y z
N MET A 1 -4.97 16.11 4.34
CA MET A 1 -5.35 15.07 5.34
C MET A 1 -4.12 14.22 5.62
N SER A 2 -3.69 14.14 6.88
CA SER A 2 -2.58 13.27 7.29
C SER A 2 -3.11 11.86 7.56
N VAL A 3 -2.64 10.90 6.78
CA VAL A 3 -2.94 9.46 6.94
C VAL A 3 -1.61 8.72 7.00
N GLY A 4 -0.75 9.10 7.94
CA GLY A 4 0.62 8.61 8.06
C GLY A 4 0.79 7.09 8.20
N HIS A 5 -0.30 6.37 8.47
CA HIS A 5 -0.37 4.92 8.62
C HIS A 5 -0.99 4.19 7.40
N LYS A 6 -1.44 4.90 6.38
CA LYS A 6 -2.11 4.31 5.22
C LYS A 6 -1.10 3.79 4.20
N HIS A 7 -1.42 2.61 3.66
CA HIS A 7 -0.72 1.93 2.57
C HIS A 7 -1.68 1.77 1.37
N ASN A 8 -1.12 1.62 0.17
CA ASN A 8 -1.88 1.26 -1.03
C ASN A 8 -2.08 -0.26 -1.14
N SER A 9 -2.72 -0.83 -0.14
CA SER A 9 -2.95 -2.28 -0.01
C SER A 9 -4.41 -2.68 -0.18
N ARG A 10 -5.27 -1.82 -0.78
CA ARG A 10 -6.68 -2.19 -0.96
C ARG A 10 -6.77 -3.47 -1.79
N LEU A 11 -7.66 -4.37 -1.37
CA LEU A 11 -7.89 -5.69 -1.94
C LEU A 11 -6.68 -6.64 -1.85
N SER A 12 -5.63 -6.29 -1.11
CA SER A 12 -4.52 -7.20 -0.86
C SER A 12 -4.93 -8.36 0.03
N PHE A 13 -4.31 -9.52 -0.16
CA PHE A 13 -4.55 -10.72 0.61
C PHE A 13 -3.25 -11.46 0.97
N ALA A 14 -3.34 -12.26 2.03
CA ALA A 14 -2.33 -13.22 2.42
C ALA A 14 -2.96 -14.64 2.37
N LEU A 15 -2.17 -15.63 1.96
CA LEU A 15 -2.60 -17.01 1.83
C LEU A 15 -1.80 -17.90 2.77
N PHE A 16 -2.51 -18.59 3.66
CA PHE A 16 -1.98 -19.63 4.54
C PHE A 16 -2.78 -20.92 4.34
N ALA A 17 -2.09 -22.03 4.09
CA ALA A 17 -2.72 -23.34 3.90
C ALA A 17 -1.74 -24.46 4.29
N GLY A 18 -2.26 -25.59 4.77
CA GLY A 18 -1.43 -26.77 5.11
C GLY A 18 -0.23 -26.44 6.02
N ASP A 19 -0.47 -25.65 7.07
CA ASP A 19 0.52 -25.16 8.03
C ASP A 19 1.69 -24.36 7.43
N LYS A 20 1.48 -23.77 6.25
CA LYS A 20 2.48 -22.97 5.53
C LYS A 20 1.91 -21.65 5.03
N SER A 21 2.75 -20.62 5.04
CA SER A 21 2.47 -19.33 4.40
C SER A 21 2.91 -19.35 2.94
N PHE A 22 2.00 -19.04 2.01
CA PHE A 22 2.26 -19.02 0.56
C PHE A 22 2.38 -17.60 0.01
N SER A 23 1.49 -16.71 0.43
CA SER A 23 1.51 -15.29 0.06
C SER A 23 1.50 -14.48 1.33
N ILE A 24 2.60 -13.77 1.58
CA ILE A 24 2.78 -12.94 2.76
C ILE A 24 2.68 -11.49 2.30
N ASP A 25 1.85 -10.70 2.98
CA ASP A 25 1.92 -9.24 2.84
C ASP A 25 3.16 -8.75 3.61
N PRO A 26 3.99 -7.88 3.03
CA PRO A 26 5.25 -7.44 3.63
C PRO A 26 5.14 -6.80 5.02
N ARG A 27 3.92 -6.47 5.48
CA ARG A 27 3.64 -5.73 6.73
C ARG A 27 4.31 -4.35 6.72
N ALA A 28 4.18 -3.59 7.81
CA ALA A 28 4.73 -2.24 7.94
C ALA A 28 6.23 -2.28 8.30
N TYR A 29 7.05 -1.57 7.51
CA TYR A 29 8.46 -1.25 7.82
C TYR A 29 8.58 -0.12 8.88
N VAL A 30 9.82 0.11 9.34
CA VAL A 30 10.19 1.16 10.28
C VAL A 30 9.79 2.54 9.75
N TYR A 31 9.16 3.35 10.60
CA TYR A 31 8.45 4.57 10.21
C TYR A 31 9.30 5.73 9.69
N THR A 32 10.62 5.76 9.92
CA THR A 32 11.37 7.02 9.77
C THR A 32 12.84 6.92 9.38
N ALA A 33 13.48 5.74 9.36
CA ALA A 33 14.92 5.66 9.12
C ALA A 33 15.30 5.82 7.63
N ASP A 34 14.38 5.52 6.72
CA ASP A 34 14.64 5.48 5.27
C ASP A 34 13.36 5.86 4.50
N LYS A 35 13.43 6.98 3.76
CA LYS A 35 12.30 7.53 3.00
C LYS A 35 11.89 6.65 1.82
N GLU A 36 12.86 6.07 1.13
CA GLU A 36 12.65 5.25 -0.06
C GLU A 36 11.99 3.95 0.34
N MET A 37 12.50 3.30 1.39
CA MET A 37 11.90 2.11 1.96
C MET A 37 10.50 2.40 2.47
N ARG A 38 10.30 3.52 3.17
CA ARG A 38 8.97 3.88 3.66
C ARG A 38 7.96 4.04 2.52
N ASN A 39 8.33 4.70 1.43
CA ASN A 39 7.47 4.86 0.26
C ASN A 39 7.25 3.54 -0.49
N MET A 40 8.28 2.70 -0.61
CA MET A 40 8.19 1.37 -1.19
C MET A 40 7.19 0.51 -0.41
N PHE A 41 7.26 0.48 0.91
CA PHE A 41 6.35 -0.30 1.76
C PHE A 41 4.91 0.18 1.72
N ARG A 42 4.67 1.44 1.32
CA ARG A 42 3.32 2.01 1.14
C ARG A 42 2.80 1.91 -0.29
N SER A 43 3.65 1.52 -1.24
CA SER A 43 3.35 1.46 -2.68
C SER A 43 2.46 0.28 -3.04
N THR A 44 1.64 0.44 -4.09
CA THR A 44 0.69 -0.57 -4.56
C THR A 44 1.40 -1.83 -5.01
N LYS A 45 2.52 -1.66 -5.73
CA LYS A 45 3.35 -2.75 -6.26
C LYS A 45 3.98 -3.64 -5.18
N TYR A 46 4.02 -3.18 -3.93
CA TYR A 46 4.61 -3.94 -2.83
C TYR A 46 3.59 -4.84 -2.13
N HIS A 47 2.31 -4.75 -2.49
CA HIS A 47 1.23 -5.56 -1.94
C HIS A 47 0.70 -6.56 -2.97
N ASN A 48 0.12 -7.67 -2.50
CA ASN A 48 -0.52 -8.69 -3.35
C ASN A 48 -1.88 -8.18 -3.84
N THR A 49 -1.88 -7.15 -4.67
CA THR A 49 -3.06 -6.52 -5.25
C THR A 49 -2.77 -6.16 -6.71
N VAL A 50 -3.78 -5.62 -7.41
CA VAL A 50 -3.65 -5.16 -8.78
C VAL A 50 -3.04 -3.77 -8.86
N VAL A 51 -2.10 -3.60 -9.79
CA VAL A 51 -1.58 -2.32 -10.26
C VAL A 51 -2.15 -2.07 -11.64
N VAL A 52 -2.80 -0.92 -11.84
CA VAL A 52 -3.38 -0.52 -13.13
C VAL A 52 -2.51 0.58 -13.70
N ASP A 53 -2.03 0.40 -14.94
CA ASP A 53 -1.20 1.37 -15.67
C ASP A 53 0.08 1.82 -14.93
N GLY A 54 0.58 1.00 -14.00
CA GLY A 54 1.76 1.34 -13.19
C GLY A 54 1.49 2.35 -12.06
N GLU A 55 0.22 2.72 -11.82
CA GLU A 55 -0.17 3.79 -10.91
C GLU A 55 -0.46 3.34 -9.48
N GLU A 56 -0.31 4.27 -8.55
CA GLU A 56 -0.66 4.09 -7.15
C GLU A 56 -2.17 4.18 -6.90
N GLN A 57 -2.73 3.28 -6.07
CA GLN A 57 -4.14 3.36 -5.66
C GLN A 57 -4.47 4.71 -4.99
N ASN A 58 -3.54 5.25 -4.22
CA ASN A 58 -3.59 6.63 -3.73
C ASN A 58 -2.20 7.24 -3.91
N ARG A 59 -2.10 8.27 -4.74
CA ARG A 59 -0.85 8.95 -5.02
C ARG A 59 -0.32 9.66 -3.77
N PHE A 60 0.99 9.77 -3.67
CA PHE A 60 1.69 10.49 -2.61
C PHE A 60 2.98 11.08 -3.19
N GLU A 61 3.42 12.20 -2.63
CA GLU A 61 4.71 12.82 -2.98
C GLU A 61 5.84 12.15 -2.20
N GLU A 62 7.01 12.01 -2.82
CA GLU A 62 8.13 11.25 -2.26
C GLU A 62 8.63 11.81 -0.92
N ASP A 63 8.67 13.14 -0.77
CA ASP A 63 9.18 13.79 0.43
C ASP A 63 8.08 14.08 1.47
N GLU A 64 6.81 13.99 1.11
CA GLU A 64 5.67 14.15 2.03
C GLU A 64 5.31 12.82 2.69
N LEU A 65 6.23 12.28 3.49
CA LEU A 65 6.14 10.93 4.02
C LEU A 65 4.79 10.66 4.71
N PHE A 66 4.25 11.60 5.47
CA PHE A 66 3.01 11.36 6.23
C PHE A 66 1.73 11.71 5.46
N ALA A 67 1.85 12.15 4.21
CA ALA A 67 0.72 12.48 3.33
C ALA A 67 0.44 11.35 2.33
N MET A 68 -0.82 11.22 1.96
CA MET A 68 -1.30 10.37 0.87
C MET A 68 -2.67 10.87 0.44
N ASN A 69 -2.96 10.83 -0.85
CA ASN A 69 -4.23 11.24 -1.40
C ASN A 69 -5.35 10.23 -1.06
N LEU A 70 -6.57 10.57 -1.49
CA LEU A 70 -7.76 9.74 -1.35
C LEU A 70 -8.32 9.33 -2.73
N ASP A 71 -7.43 8.97 -3.66
CA ASP A 71 -7.80 8.66 -5.05
C ASP A 71 -8.68 7.40 -5.16
N ALA A 72 -8.39 6.37 -4.37
CA ALA A 72 -9.18 5.13 -4.33
C ALA A 72 -10.44 5.26 -3.46
N ALA A 73 -11.20 6.35 -3.63
CA ALA A 73 -12.53 6.48 -3.05
C ALA A 73 -13.50 5.49 -3.72
N VAL A 74 -14.33 4.82 -2.93
CA VAL A 74 -15.31 3.85 -3.44
C VAL A 74 -16.38 4.58 -4.25
N LYS A 75 -16.66 4.07 -5.45
CA LYS A 75 -17.82 4.47 -6.27
C LYS A 75 -18.67 3.24 -6.53
N VAL A 76 -19.98 3.37 -6.32
CA VAL A 76 -20.96 2.34 -6.68
C VAL A 76 -21.66 2.83 -7.94
N ASN A 77 -21.51 2.10 -9.03
CA ASN A 77 -22.25 2.39 -10.26
C ASN A 77 -23.65 1.79 -10.09
N GLY A 78 -24.65 2.67 -9.95
CA GLY A 78 -26.06 2.31 -9.99
C GLY A 78 -26.60 2.20 -11.41
#